data_AF-A0A497FFM7-F1
#
_entry.id   AF-A0A497FFM7-F1
#
_cell.length_a   1.000
_cell.length_b   1.000
_cell.length_c   1.000
_cell.angle_alpha   90.00
_cell.angle_beta   90.00
_cell.angle_gamma   90.00
#
_symmetry.space_group_name_H-M   'P 1'
#
loop_
_entity.id
_entity.type
_entity.pdbx_description
1 polymer ?
#
loop_
_entity_poly.entity_id
_entity_poly.type
_entity_poly.pdbx_seq_one_letter_code
_entity_poly.pdbx_strand_id
1 'polypeptide(L)' 'MKIIAVGGGKGGTGKTVLAVNLAYGLAEKGRRVLLVDLDVDNPCTYTFLDIKLRMI' A
#
# COMPACT_ATOMS: atom_id res chain seq x y z
N MET A 1 1.94 -13.71 -12.96
CA MET A 1 1.80 -12.84 -11.77
C MET A 1 2.80 -11.70 -11.89
N LYS A 2 2.41 -10.44 -11.63
CA LYS A 2 3.32 -9.28 -11.66
C LYS A 2 3.48 -8.76 -10.23
N ILE A 3 4.71 -8.45 -9.83
CA ILE A 3 5.05 -7.89 -8.51
C ILE A 3 5.63 -6.51 -8.75
N ILE A 4 5.13 -5.51 -8.03
CA ILE A 4 5.63 -4.14 -8.06
C ILE A 4 6.07 -3.81 -6.64
N ALA A 5 7.34 -3.47 -6.46
CA ALA A 5 7.88 -3.03 -5.18
C ALA A 5 7.97 -1.51 -5.15
N VAL A 6 7.46 -0.88 -4.09
CA VAL A 6 7.58 0.55 -3.84
C VAL A 6 8.51 0.73 -2.64
N GLY A 7 9.73 1.22 -2.89
CA GLY A 7 10.76 1.41 -1.86
C GLY A 7 11.32 2.82 -1.84
N GLY A 8 12.20 3.12 -0.88
CA GLY A 8 12.94 4.38 -0.80
C GLY A 8 13.75 4.51 0.49
N GLY A 9 14.76 5.38 0.48
CA GLY A 9 15.82 5.42 1.51
C GLY A 9 15.56 6.29 2.75
N LYS A 10 14.39 6.92 2.88
CA LYS A 10 14.05 7.77 4.03
C LYS A 10 12.55 7.71 4.34
N GLY A 11 12.17 7.96 5.59
CA GLY A 11 10.77 8.20 5.99
C GLY A 11 10.19 9.47 5.34
N GLY A 12 8.87 9.48 5.09
CA GLY A 12 8.17 10.67 4.57
C GLY A 12 8.30 10.95 3.07
N THR A 13 8.95 10.09 2.28
CA THR A 13 9.12 10.29 0.83
C THR A 13 7.89 9.96 -0.04
N GLY A 14 6.73 9.73 0.56
CA GLY A 14 5.47 9.44 -0.16
C GLY A 14 5.29 7.99 -0.65
N LYS A 15 6.08 7.03 -0.17
CA LYS A 15 6.02 5.61 -0.61
C LYS A 15 4.63 4.99 -0.41
N THR A 16 4.06 5.10 0.80
CA THR A 16 2.73 4.55 1.11
C THR A 16 1.65 5.21 0.28
N VAL A 17 1.72 6.53 0.10
CA VAL A 17 0.78 7.29 -0.76
C VAL A 17 0.80 6.75 -2.18
N LEU A 18 2.00 6.55 -2.76
CA LEU A 18 2.15 6.01 -4.11
C LEU A 18 1.65 4.55 -4.19
N ALA A 19 2.03 3.70 -3.23
CA ALA A 19 1.66 2.29 -3.20
C ALA A 19 0.14 2.10 -3.14
N VAL A 20 -0.55 2.85 -2.28
CA VAL A 20 -2.01 2.80 -2.14
C VAL A 20 -2.70 3.25 -3.42
N ASN A 21 -2.33 4.42 -3.96
CA ASN A 21 -2.98 4.95 -5.17
C ASN A 21 -2.71 4.07 -6.40
N LEU A 22 -1.51 3.49 -6.50
CA LEU A 22 -1.20 2.53 -7.57
C LEU A 22 -2.05 1.27 -7.45
N ALA A 23 -2.19 0.72 -6.24
CA ALA A 23 -3.04 -0.45 -6.00
C ALA A 23 -4.51 -0.15 -6.33
N TYR A 24 -5.02 1.00 -5.88
CA TYR A 24 -6.38 1.47 -6.15
C TYR A 24 -6.64 1.62 -7.65
N GLY A 25 -5.79 2.35 -8.37
CA GLY A 25 -5.97 2.56 -9.82
C GLY A 25 -5.83 1.28 -10.65
N LEU A 26 -5.04 0.29 -10.19
CA LEU A 26 -5.01 -1.03 -10.81
C LEU A 26 -6.30 -1.82 -10.54
N ALA A 27 -6.83 -1.75 -9.33
CA ALA A 27 -8.10 -2.38 -8.97
C ALA A 27 -9.28 -1.78 -9.76
N GLU A 28 -9.34 -0.45 -9.91
CA GLU A 28 -10.35 0.22 -10.74
C GLU A 28 -10.31 -0.23 -12.21
N LYS A 29 -9.14 -0.62 -12.71
CA LYS A 29 -8.97 -1.22 -14.06
C LYS A 29 -9.34 -2.70 -14.12
N GLY A 30 -10.06 -3.22 -13.12
CA GLY A 30 -10.51 -4.61 -13.06
C GLY A 30 -9.40 -5.63 -12.78
N ARG A 31 -8.23 -5.20 -12.25
CA ARG A 31 -7.17 -6.12 -11.86
C ARG A 31 -7.41 -6.63 -10.44
N ARG A 32 -7.20 -7.93 -10.22
CA ARG A 32 -7.08 -8.48 -8.85
C ARG A 32 -5.74 -8.03 -8.27
N VAL A 33 -5.79 -7.23 -7.20
CA VAL A 33 -4.63 -6.63 -6.56
C VAL A 33 -4.54 -7.11 -5.11
N LEU A 34 -3.31 -7.40 -4.68
CA LEU A 34 -2.94 -7.58 -3.27
C LEU A 34 -1.97 -6.46 -2.92
N LEU A 35 -2.34 -5.62 -1.94
CA LEU A 35 -1.47 -4.61 -1.36
C LEU A 35 -0.88 -5.16 -0.06
N VAL A 36 0.45 -5.11 0.06
CA VAL A 36 1.18 -5.58 1.23
C VAL A 36 2.00 -4.43 1.77
N ASP A 37 1.76 -4.05 3.03
CA ASP A 37 2.56 -3.07 3.76
C ASP A 37 3.72 -3.80 4.45
N LEU A 38 4.94 -3.44 4.10
CA LEU A 38 6.17 -4.04 4.64
C LEU A 38 6.98 -3.03 5.48
N ASP A 39 6.39 -1.89 5.83
CA ASP A 39 7.00 -0.95 6.77
C ASP A 39 6.91 -1.55 8.19
N VAL A 40 8.07 -1.87 8.77
CA VAL A 40 8.16 -2.46 10.12
C VAL A 40 8.07 -1.42 11.21
N ASP A 41 8.41 -0.17 10.90
CA ASP A 41 8.50 0.91 11.90
C ASP A 41 7.16 1.64 12.03
N ASN A 42 6.47 1.88 10.90
CA ASN A 42 5.21 2.62 10.89
C ASN A 42 4.30 2.26 9.70
N PRO A 43 3.71 1.05 9.68
CA PRO A 43 2.72 0.68 8.67
C PRO A 43 1.49 1.58 8.83
N CYS A 44 1.07 2.21 7.74
CA CYS A 44 -0.03 3.19 7.77
C CYS A 44 -0.98 3.05 6.59
N THR A 45 -0.89 1.98 5.80
CA THR A 45 -1.76 1.76 4.64
C THR A 45 -3.26 1.81 4.98
N TYR A 46 -3.65 1.34 6.18
CA TYR A 46 -5.05 1.31 6.63
C TYR A 46 -5.70 2.69 6.77
N THR A 47 -4.91 3.75 7.05
CA THR A 47 -5.45 5.11 7.19
C THR A 47 -5.89 5.70 5.85
N PHE A 48 -5.27 5.26 4.74
CA PHE A 48 -5.63 5.71 3.39
C PHE A 48 -6.84 4.97 2.81
N LEU A 49 -7.13 3.77 3.32
CA LEU A 49 -8.18 2.89 2.80
C LEU A 49 -9.46 2.91 3.65
N ASP A 50 -9.50 3.69 4.72
CA ASP A 50 -10.59 3.73 5.71
C ASP A 50 -11.01 2.32 6.19
N ILE A 51 -10.01 1.46 6.43
CA ILE A 51 -10.21 0.09 6.92
C ILE A 51 -9.81 -0.03 8.38
N LYS A 52 -10.63 -0.73 9.17
CA LYS A 52 -10.26 -1.10 10.54
C LYS A 52 -9.28 -2.27 10.50
N LEU A 53 -8.18 -2.13 11.23
CA LEU A 53 -7.26 -3.24 11.47
C LEU A 53 -7.99 -4.32 12.25
N ARG A 54 -7.95 -5.55 11.73
CA ARG A 54 -8.40 -6.72 12.46
C ARG A 54 -7.25 -7.22 13.31
N MET A 55 -7.31 -6.95 14.61
CA MET A 55 -6.42 -7.58 15.58
C MET A 55 -6.89 -9.02 15.77
N ILE A 56 -5.99 -9.96 15.47
CA ILE A 56 -6.14 -11.38 15.79
C ILE A 56 -5.64 -11.65 17.21
#